data_AF-C2JTR2-F1
#
_entry.id   AF-C2JTR2-F1
#
_cell.length_a   1.000
_cell.length_b   1.000
_cell.length_c   1.000
_cell.angle_alpha   90.00
_cell.angle_beta   90.00
_cell.angle_gamma   90.00
#
_symmetry.space_group_name_H-M   'P 1'
#
loop_
_entity.id
_entity.type
_entity.pdbx_description
1 polymer ?
#
loop_
_entity_poly.entity_id
_entity_poly.type
_entity_poly.pdbx_seq_one_letter_code
_entity_poly.pdbx_strand_id
1 'polypeptide(L)'
;MTEKERFRKFVRNGFRKDEELGIPYHLYCLAHAVLIAVPLGFIVSAVFYAMDLRDLYGTVYAFNMGVIVFLMFELDIDWRIEKNEFLPERVSKLQWVIRILASVLVSGLFFYFHETTVIQQFVK
;
A
#
# COMPACT_ATOMS: atom_id res chain seq x y z
N MET A 1 34.51 -7.27 -7.06
CA MET A 1 33.42 -8.20 -6.73
C MET A 1 33.08 -8.99 -7.97
N THR A 2 33.19 -10.31 -7.92
CA THR A 2 32.85 -11.21 -9.04
C THR A 2 31.33 -11.37 -9.17
N GLU A 3 30.82 -11.81 -10.32
CA GLU A 3 29.38 -12.06 -10.52
C GLU A 3 28.83 -13.07 -9.51
N LYS A 4 29.61 -14.10 -9.20
CA LYS A 4 29.26 -15.12 -8.20
C LYS A 4 29.10 -14.52 -6.79
N GLU A 5 29.96 -13.59 -6.41
CA GLU A 5 29.85 -12.87 -5.14
C GLU A 5 28.65 -11.94 -5.11
N ARG A 6 28.36 -11.25 -6.23
CA ARG A 6 27.20 -10.38 -6.36
C ARG A 6 25.90 -11.17 -6.21
N PHE A 7 25.79 -12.31 -6.90
CA PHE A 7 24.63 -13.20 -6.79
C PHE A 7 24.46 -13.74 -5.38
N ARG A 8 25.55 -14.18 -4.74
CA ARG A 8 25.49 -14.67 -3.35
C ARG A 8 25.06 -13.58 -2.36
N LYS A 9 25.54 -12.35 -2.55
CA LYS A 9 25.11 -11.18 -1.74
C LYS A 9 23.62 -10.89 -1.96
N PHE A 10 23.15 -10.92 -3.22
CA PHE A 10 21.75 -10.71 -3.57
C PHE A 10 20.83 -11.74 -2.88
N VAL A 11 21.13 -13.03 -3.03
CA VAL A 11 20.34 -14.11 -2.43
C VAL A 11 20.31 -14.00 -0.91
N ARG A 12 21.46 -13.77 -0.27
CA ARG A 12 21.55 -13.60 1.19
C ARG A 12 20.73 -12.41 1.67
N ASN A 13 20.78 -11.28 0.96
CA ASN A 13 20.01 -10.10 1.32
C ASN A 13 18.51 -10.34 1.16
N GLY A 14 18.08 -11.13 0.17
CA GLY A 14 16.68 -11.56 0.02
C GLY A 14 16.18 -12.33 1.26
N PHE A 15 16.89 -13.39 1.66
CA PHE A 15 16.53 -14.16 2.85
C PHE A 15 16.51 -13.33 4.13
N ARG A 16 17.49 -12.42 4.28
CA ARG A 16 17.57 -11.52 5.43
C ARG A 16 16.35 -10.59 5.54
N LYS A 17 15.86 -10.05 4.42
CA LYS A 17 14.64 -9.22 4.40
C LYS A 17 13.44 -9.98 4.94
N ASP A 18 13.22 -11.20 4.44
CA ASP A 18 12.09 -12.03 4.84
C ASP A 18 12.19 -12.46 6.31
N GLU A 19 13.40 -12.76 6.79
CA GLU A 19 13.67 -13.13 8.18
C GLU A 19 13.39 -11.96 9.15
N GLU A 20 13.90 -10.77 8.85
CA GLU A 20 13.67 -9.58 9.69
C GLU A 20 12.18 -9.19 9.72
N LEU A 21 11.50 -9.21 8.56
CA LEU A 21 10.08 -8.86 8.46
C LEU A 21 9.13 -9.96 8.98
N GLY A 22 9.59 -11.22 9.01
CA GLY A 22 8.76 -12.38 9.39
C GLY A 22 7.67 -12.75 8.38
N ILE A 23 7.66 -12.11 7.21
CA ILE A 23 6.81 -12.39 6.05
C ILE A 23 7.61 -12.09 4.76
N PRO A 24 7.23 -12.65 3.60
CA PRO A 24 7.87 -12.31 2.33
C PRO A 24 7.86 -10.79 2.09
N TYR A 25 9.01 -10.18 1.81
CA TYR A 25 9.12 -8.72 1.81
C TYR A 25 8.29 -8.05 0.71
N HIS A 26 8.16 -8.67 -0.47
CA HIS A 26 7.26 -8.17 -1.51
C HIS A 26 5.80 -8.17 -1.06
N LEU A 27 5.40 -9.17 -0.25
CA LEU A 27 4.06 -9.20 0.33
C LEU A 27 3.89 -8.10 1.39
N TYR A 28 4.94 -7.84 2.18
CA TYR A 28 4.98 -6.71 3.12
C TYR A 28 4.80 -5.36 2.40
N CYS A 29 5.53 -5.13 1.31
CA CYS A 29 5.44 -3.92 0.50
C CYS A 29 4.06 -3.79 -0.14
N LEU A 30 3.54 -4.88 -0.71
CA LEU A 30 2.21 -4.90 -1.34
C LEU A 30 1.12 -4.58 -0.32
N ALA A 31 1.17 -5.17 0.87
CA ALA A 31 0.19 -4.92 1.91
C ALA A 31 0.22 -3.46 2.39
N HIS A 32 1.39 -2.85 2.56
CA HIS A 32 1.50 -1.42 2.86
C HIS A 32 0.98 -0.54 1.72
N ALA A 33 1.31 -0.88 0.47
CA ALA A 33 0.84 -0.16 -0.69
C ALA A 33 -0.68 -0.17 -0.80
N VAL A 34 -1.31 -1.33 -0.62
CA VAL A 34 -2.78 -1.47 -0.65
C VAL A 34 -3.42 -0.68 0.50
N LEU A 35 -2.88 -0.78 1.73
CA LEU A 35 -3.40 -0.08 2.90
C LEU A 35 -3.46 1.45 2.72
N ILE A 36 -2.54 2.02 1.93
CA ILE A 36 -2.45 3.46 1.69
C ILE A 36 -3.20 3.86 0.41
N ALA A 37 -2.99 3.12 -0.68
CA ALA A 37 -3.52 3.45 -1.99
C ALA A 37 -5.03 3.29 -2.09
N VAL A 38 -5.63 2.32 -1.38
CA VAL A 38 -7.08 2.11 -1.40
C VAL A 38 -7.80 3.32 -0.77
N PRO A 39 -7.53 3.74 0.48
CA PRO A 39 -8.16 4.93 1.05
C PRO A 39 -7.93 6.20 0.23
N LEU A 40 -6.70 6.42 -0.28
CA LEU A 40 -6.39 7.57 -1.14
C LEU A 40 -7.18 7.53 -2.44
N GLY A 41 -7.29 6.36 -3.07
CA GLY A 41 -8.09 6.14 -4.26
C GLY A 41 -9.55 6.52 -4.06
N PHE A 42 -10.13 6.16 -2.91
CA PHE A 42 -11.49 6.54 -2.53
C PHE A 42 -11.63 8.06 -2.34
N ILE A 43 -10.72 8.70 -1.59
CA ILE A 43 -10.75 10.15 -1.37
C ILE A 43 -10.69 10.91 -2.70
N VAL A 44 -9.74 10.52 -3.55
CA VAL A 44 -9.53 11.14 -4.86
C VAL A 44 -10.74 10.93 -5.77
N SER A 45 -11.32 9.72 -5.77
CA SER A 45 -12.55 9.43 -6.53
C SER A 45 -13.72 10.31 -6.08
N ALA A 46 -13.93 10.50 -4.78
CA ALA A 46 -15.00 11.39 -4.29
C ALA A 46 -14.77 12.87 -4.65
N VAL A 47 -13.52 13.34 -4.64
CA VAL A 47 -13.19 14.70 -5.12
C VAL A 47 -13.50 14.83 -6.60
N PHE A 48 -13.13 13.84 -7.43
CA PHE A 48 -13.43 13.87 -8.86
C PHE A 48 -14.93 13.72 -9.17
N TYR A 49 -15.66 12.97 -8.35
CA TYR A 49 -17.12 12.86 -8.45
C TYR A 49 -17.80 14.21 -8.15
N ALA A 50 -17.30 14.97 -7.17
CA ALA A 50 -17.75 16.34 -6.92
C ALA A 50 -17.42 17.31 -8.09
N MET A 51 -16.52 16.93 -8.99
CA MET A 51 -16.11 17.69 -10.17
C MET A 51 -16.67 17.11 -11.50
N ASP A 52 -17.61 16.14 -11.43
CA ASP A 52 -18.28 15.47 -12.56
C ASP A 52 -17.34 14.73 -13.55
N LEU A 53 -16.13 14.37 -13.12
CA LEU A 53 -15.19 13.52 -13.88
C LEU A 53 -15.39 12.05 -13.51
N ARG A 54 -16.46 11.44 -14.02
CA ARG A 54 -17.10 10.27 -13.39
C ARG A 54 -16.25 9.00 -13.20
N ASP A 55 -15.67 8.34 -14.22
CA ASP A 55 -15.51 6.87 -14.02
C ASP A 55 -14.15 6.20 -14.34
N LEU A 56 -13.09 6.94 -14.69
CA LEU A 56 -11.81 6.30 -15.02
C LEU A 56 -10.59 6.82 -14.25
N TYR A 57 -10.63 8.07 -13.81
CA TYR A 57 -9.45 8.71 -13.21
C TYR A 57 -9.19 8.25 -11.77
N GLY A 58 -10.23 7.98 -10.99
CA GLY A 58 -10.10 7.55 -9.59
C GLY A 58 -9.38 6.20 -9.43
N THR A 59 -9.82 5.18 -10.16
CA THR A 59 -9.23 3.82 -10.10
C THR A 59 -7.82 3.78 -10.69
N VAL A 60 -7.59 4.46 -11.82
CA VAL A 60 -6.25 4.55 -12.43
C VAL A 60 -5.28 5.29 -11.50
N TYR A 61 -5.74 6.36 -10.85
CA TYR A 61 -4.93 7.10 -9.88
C TYR A 61 -4.63 6.25 -8.63
N ALA A 62 -5.62 5.55 -8.08
CA ALA A 62 -5.44 4.63 -6.96
C ALA A 62 -4.41 3.54 -7.27
N PHE A 63 -4.49 2.94 -8.47
CA PHE A 63 -3.55 1.93 -8.94
C PHE A 63 -2.13 2.50 -9.07
N ASN A 64 -1.98 3.66 -9.73
CA ASN A 64 -0.69 4.32 -9.90
C ASN A 64 -0.06 4.70 -8.54
N MET A 65 -0.86 5.22 -7.61
CA MET A 65 -0.40 5.51 -6.25
C MET A 65 0.00 4.23 -5.51
N GLY A 66 -0.72 3.13 -5.69
CA GLY A 66 -0.35 1.82 -5.17
C GLY A 66 1.02 1.35 -5.68
N VAL A 67 1.27 1.47 -6.98
CA VAL A 67 2.58 1.13 -7.58
C VAL A 67 3.69 2.03 -7.03
N ILE A 68 3.46 3.34 -6.93
CA ILE A 68 4.46 4.28 -6.39
C ILE A 68 4.79 3.93 -4.93
N VAL A 69 3.77 3.75 -4.08
CA VAL A 69 3.97 3.42 -2.66
C VAL A 69 4.68 2.07 -2.53
N PHE A 70 4.30 1.07 -3.31
CA PHE A 70 4.97 -0.23 -3.35
C PHE A 70 6.48 -0.08 -3.62
N LEU A 71 6.83 0.65 -4.67
CA LEU A 71 8.23 0.89 -5.05
C LEU A 71 8.99 1.69 -3.98
N MET A 72 8.35 2.68 -3.35
CA MET A 72 8.95 3.42 -2.24
C MET A 72 9.30 2.52 -1.06
N PHE A 73 8.43 1.58 -0.69
CA PHE A 73 8.71 0.62 0.37
C PHE A 73 9.78 -0.39 -0.02
N GLU A 74 9.80 -0.87 -1.26
CA GLU A 74 10.88 -1.74 -1.74
C GLU A 74 12.25 -1.03 -1.66
N LEU A 75 12.32 0.22 -2.13
CA LEU A 75 13.55 1.01 -2.10
C LEU A 75 14.02 1.31 -0.67
N ASP A 76 13.11 1.64 0.26
CA ASP A 76 13.44 1.88 1.67
C ASP A 76 14.01 0.61 2.34
N ILE A 77 13.40 -0.54 2.10
CA ILE A 77 13.88 -1.83 2.64
C ILE A 77 15.26 -2.18 2.06
N ASP A 78 15.43 -2.01 0.75
CA ASP A 78 16.70 -2.27 0.07
C ASP A 78 17.82 -1.39 0.61
N TRP A 79 17.53 -0.09 0.79
CA TRP A 79 18.46 0.88 1.37
C TRP A 79 18.86 0.52 2.80
N ARG A 80 17.89 0.19 3.67
CA ARG A 80 18.16 -0.18 5.07
C ARG A 80 19.01 -1.44 5.17
N ILE A 81 18.71 -2.45 4.36
CA ILE A 81 19.52 -3.69 4.31
C ILE A 81 20.94 -3.40 3.84
N GLU A 82 21.12 -2.51 2.86
CA GLU A 82 22.46 -2.09 2.41
C GLU A 82 23.23 -1.34 3.50
N LYS A 83 22.54 -0.49 4.27
CA LYS A 83 23.11 0.26 5.41
C LYS A 83 23.30 -0.58 6.68
N ASN A 84 22.89 -1.85 6.68
CA ASN A 84 22.78 -2.68 7.88
C ASN A 84 21.94 -2.05 8.99
N GLU A 85 20.94 -1.28 8.62
CA GLU A 85 19.96 -0.74 9.55
C GLU A 85 18.90 -1.78 9.88
N PHE A 86 18.30 -1.63 11.06
CA PHE A 86 17.20 -2.48 11.49
C PHE A 86 15.96 -2.17 10.64
N LEU A 87 15.31 -3.21 10.10
CA LEU A 87 14.03 -3.05 9.43
C LEU A 87 12.93 -2.66 10.44
N PRO A 88 11.85 -1.98 9.97
CA PRO A 88 10.76 -1.56 10.85
C PRO A 88 10.22 -2.71 11.70
N GLU A 89 9.73 -2.35 12.90
CA GLU A 89 9.29 -3.30 13.92
C GLU A 89 8.34 -4.37 13.35
N ARG A 90 8.61 -5.64 13.70
CA ARG A 90 7.86 -6.79 13.18
C ARG A 90 6.39 -6.67 13.61
N VAL A 91 5.54 -6.29 12.66
CA VAL A 91 4.10 -6.18 12.86
C VAL A 91 3.52 -7.58 13.01
N SER A 92 2.81 -7.83 14.11
CA SER A 92 2.20 -9.14 14.35
C SER A 92 1.09 -9.45 13.34
N LYS A 93 0.80 -10.74 13.11
CA LYS A 93 -0.31 -11.15 12.23
C LYS A 93 -1.64 -10.51 12.65
N LEU A 94 -1.89 -10.39 13.96
CA LEU A 94 -3.08 -9.74 14.49
C LEU A 94 -3.12 -8.24 14.16
N GLN A 95 -2.00 -7.54 14.30
CA GLN A 95 -1.91 -6.12 13.92
C GLN A 95 -2.12 -5.92 12.42
N TRP A 96 -1.63 -6.84 11.58
CA TRP A 96 -1.92 -6.84 10.14
C TRP A 96 -3.40 -6.98 9.85
N VAL A 97 -4.07 -7.94 10.50
CA VAL A 97 -5.53 -8.12 10.38
C VAL A 97 -6.26 -6.85 10.82
N ILE A 98 -5.89 -6.25 11.95
CA ILE A 98 -6.51 -5.00 12.43
C ILE A 98 -6.31 -3.86 11.43
N ARG A 99 -5.11 -3.69 10.86
CA ARG A 99 -4.82 -2.65 9.87
C ARG A 99 -5.65 -2.83 8.59
N ILE A 100 -5.76 -4.06 8.09
CA ILE A 100 -6.57 -4.38 6.91
C ILE A 100 -8.04 -4.09 7.20
N LEU A 101 -8.56 -4.57 8.33
CA LEU A 101 -9.95 -4.32 8.73
C LEU A 101 -10.23 -2.82 8.89
N ALA A 102 -9.32 -2.06 9.50
CA ALA A 102 -9.46 -0.61 9.64
C ALA A 102 -9.48 0.09 8.27
N SER A 103 -8.60 -0.29 7.35
CA SER A 103 -8.56 0.27 5.99
C SER A 103 -9.84 -0.02 5.20
N VAL A 104 -10.35 -1.27 5.27
CA VAL A 104 -11.62 -1.66 4.67
C VAL A 104 -12.78 -0.90 5.31
N LEU A 105 -12.81 -0.75 6.63
CA LEU A 105 -13.88 -0.07 7.35
C LEU A 105 -13.91 1.43 7.06
N VAL A 106 -12.75 2.10 7.00
CA VAL A 106 -12.64 3.51 6.61
C VAL A 106 -13.09 3.71 5.18
N SER A 107 -12.65 2.85 4.26
CA SER A 107 -13.05 2.90 2.85
C SER A 107 -14.57 2.66 2.69
N GLY A 108 -15.13 1.69 3.42
CA GLY A 108 -16.55 1.36 3.38
C GLY A 108 -17.45 2.44 3.99
N LEU A 109 -17.03 3.05 5.12
CA LEU A 109 -17.73 4.22 5.68
C LEU A 109 -17.73 5.39 4.69
N PHE A 110 -16.59 5.65 4.07
CA PHE A 110 -16.47 6.72 3.08
C PHE A 110 -17.39 6.46 1.86
N PHE A 111 -17.42 5.23 1.34
CA PHE A 111 -18.33 4.83 0.28
C PHE A 111 -19.80 5.03 0.66
N TYR A 112 -20.20 4.57 1.86
CA TYR A 112 -21.57 4.72 2.36
C TYR A 112 -21.99 6.20 2.48
N PHE A 113 -21.14 7.06 3.04
CA PHE A 113 -21.42 8.49 3.12
C PHE A 113 -21.47 9.15 1.74
N HIS A 114 -20.60 8.75 0.82
CA HIS A 114 -20.56 9.29 -0.53
C HIS A 114 -21.84 8.95 -1.32
N GLU A 115 -22.27 7.68 -1.34
CA GLU A 115 -23.53 7.32 -2.02
C GLU A 115 -24.74 8.01 -1.39
N THR A 116 -24.83 8.04 -0.07
CA THR A 116 -25.98 8.64 0.62
C THR A 116 -26.07 10.17 0.40
N THR A 117 -24.94 10.88 0.33
CA THR A 117 -24.94 12.33 0.03
C THR A 117 -25.18 12.63 -1.45
N VAL A 118 -24.65 11.82 -2.38
CA VAL A 118 -24.89 11.98 -3.81
C VAL A 118 -26.35 11.69 -4.16
N ILE A 119 -26.94 10.61 -3.63
CA ILE A 119 -28.35 10.26 -3.88
C ILE A 119 -29.29 11.36 -3.37
N GLN A 120 -28.98 12.02 -2.24
CA GLN A 120 -29.79 13.12 -1.74
C GLN A 120 -29.75 14.39 -2.61
N GLN A 121 -28.73 14.59 -3.44
CA GLN A 121 -28.68 15.73 -4.37
C GLN A 121 -29.53 15.53 -5.62
N PHE A 122 -29.86 14.29 -6.01
CA PHE A 122 -30.71 13.98 -7.17
C PHE A 122 -32.21 13.81 -6.84
N VAL A 123 -32.59 13.84 -5.56
CA VAL A 123 -33.99 13.70 -5.08
C VAL A 123 -34.61 15.06 -4.69
N LYS A 124 -34.04 16.19 -5.14
CA LYS A 124 -34.64 17.52 -4.99
C LYS A 124 -35.03 18.12 -6.33
#